data_AF-A0A4Y9SIH7-F1
#
_entry.id   AF-A0A4Y9SIH7-F1
#
_cell.length_a   1.000
_cell.length_b   1.000
_cell.length_c   1.000
_cell.angle_alpha   90.00
_cell.angle_beta   90.00
_cell.angle_gamma   90.00
#
_symmetry.space_group_name_H-M   'P 1'
#
loop_
_entity.id
_entity.type
_entity.pdbx_description
1 polymer ?
#
loop_
_entity_poly.entity_id
_entity_poly.type
_entity_poly.pdbx_seq_one_letter_code
_entity_poly.pdbx_strand_id
1 'polypeptide(L)' 'MWIFRYGSLIWNSAIQSVERRIARVDGWHRSFCLSITALRATAESPGLMLALARGGCCHGAAYRLAEEDILRGQ' A
#
# COMPACT_ATOMS: atom_id res chain seq x y z
N MET A 1 -2.61 -9.65 -12.34
CA MET A 1 -2.93 -9.28 -10.94
C MET A 1 -2.96 -7.76 -10.78
N TRP A 2 -3.81 -7.24 -9.89
CA TRP A 2 -3.87 -5.81 -9.54
C TRP A 2 -3.46 -5.60 -8.08
N ILE A 3 -2.71 -4.53 -7.83
CA ILE A 3 -2.36 -4.09 -6.47
C ILE A 3 -2.92 -2.69 -6.23
N PHE A 4 -3.65 -2.50 -5.13
CA PHE A 4 -4.09 -1.19 -4.68
C PHE A 4 -3.01 -0.55 -3.79
N ARG A 5 -2.55 0.64 -4.18
CA ARG A 5 -1.57 1.42 -3.41
C ARG A 5 -2.27 2.59 -2.73
N TYR A 6 -2.07 2.71 -1.43
CA TYR A 6 -2.76 3.69 -0.56
C TYR A 6 -1.82 4.56 0.28
N GLY A 7 -0.50 4.32 0.23
CA GLY A 7 0.51 5.03 1.02
C GLY A 7 1.75 5.38 0.22
N SER A 8 2.94 5.28 0.83
CA SER A 8 4.24 5.60 0.21
C SER A 8 4.49 4.90 -1.13
N LEU A 9 3.90 3.71 -1.33
CA LEU A 9 3.97 2.96 -2.59
C LEU A 9 3.36 3.71 -3.79
N ILE A 10 2.52 4.73 -3.58
CA ILE A 10 2.01 5.59 -4.67
C ILE A 10 3.17 6.31 -5.38
N TRP A 11 4.26 6.62 -4.66
CA TRP A 11 5.40 7.40 -5.16
C TRP A 11 6.67 6.58 -5.36
N ASN A 12 6.70 5.33 -4.89
CA ASN A 12 7.85 4.44 -5.04
C ASN A 12 7.63 3.45 -6.20
N SER A 13 8.53 3.48 -7.19
CA SER A 13 8.50 2.62 -8.38
C SER A 13 9.06 1.21 -8.16
N ALA A 14 9.28 0.79 -6.90
CA ALA A 14 9.85 -0.51 -6.55
C ALA A 14 9.15 -1.73 -7.17
N ILE A 15 7.90 -1.56 -7.60
CA ILE A 15 7.15 -2.56 -8.37
C ILE A 15 6.82 -1.95 -9.73
N GLN A 16 7.33 -2.56 -10.79
CA GLN A 16 6.99 -2.20 -12.16
C GLN A 16 5.52 -2.54 -12.42
N SER A 17 4.83 -1.62 -13.10
CA SER A 17 3.43 -1.76 -13.44
C SER A 17 3.24 -1.36 -14.88
N VAL A 18 2.47 -2.15 -15.60
CA VAL A 18 2.13 -1.91 -17.00
C VAL A 18 0.92 -1.00 -17.15
N GLU A 19 0.19 -0.75 -16.06
CA GLU A 19 -0.98 0.11 -16.07
C GLU A 19 -1.25 0.71 -14.68
N ARG A 20 -1.77 1.94 -14.65
CA ARG A 20 -2.22 2.65 -13.45
C ARG A 20 -3.61 3.23 -13.66
N ARG A 21 -4.51 3.04 -12.70
CA ARG A 21 -5.83 3.68 -12.65
C ARG A 21 -6.07 4.33 -11.30
N ILE A 22 -6.72 5.49 -11.27
CA ILE A 22 -7.26 6.05 -10.03
C ILE A 22 -8.36 5.11 -9.53
N ALA A 23 -8.37 4.83 -8.23
CA ALA A 23 -9.27 3.87 -7.64
C ALA A 23 -9.74 4.32 -6.26
N ARG A 24 -10.93 3.83 -5.89
CA ARG A 24 -11.51 3.96 -4.55
C ARG A 24 -11.82 2.57 -4.04
N VAL A 25 -11.53 2.32 -2.77
CA VAL A 25 -11.91 1.10 -2.06
C VAL A 25 -12.85 1.48 -0.92
N ASP A 26 -14.04 0.90 -0.91
CA ASP A 26 -15.03 1.09 0.15
C ASP A 26 -14.85 0.08 1.29
N GLY A 27 -15.29 0.46 2.49
CA GLY A 27 -15.13 -0.36 3.70
C GLY A 27 -13.74 -0.28 4.33
N TRP A 28 -12.87 0.59 3.81
CA TRP A 28 -11.50 0.80 4.30
C TRP A 28 -11.14 2.28 4.25
N HIS A 29 -10.41 2.78 5.25
CA HIS A 29 -9.86 4.14 5.26
C HIS A 29 -8.41 4.12 5.74
N ARG A 30 -7.65 5.17 5.43
CA ARG A 30 -6.27 5.31 5.87
C ARG A 30 -6.21 5.76 7.32
N SER A 31 -5.46 5.03 8.15
CA SER A 31 -5.26 5.35 9.56
C SER A 31 -3.85 4.99 9.99
N PHE A 32 -3.27 5.74 10.93
CA PHE A 32 -2.01 5.38 11.57
C PHE A 32 -2.28 4.30 12.62
N CYS A 33 -2.48 3.06 12.16
CA CYS A 33 -2.97 1.96 12.98
C CYS A 33 -2.08 0.72 12.98
N LEU A 34 -0.93 0.74 12.29
CA LEU A 34 0.04 -0.34 12.33
C LEU A 34 1.16 0.03 13.30
N SER A 35 1.29 -0.71 14.40
CA SER A 35 2.41 -0.55 15.34
C SER A 35 3.72 -0.99 14.70
N ILE A 36 4.76 -0.18 14.82
CA ILE A 36 6.09 -0.42 14.26
C ILE A 36 7.19 -0.07 15.26
N THR A 37 8.30 -0.80 15.20
CA THR A 37 9.53 -0.57 15.98
C THR A 37 10.75 -0.38 15.10
N ALA A 38 10.54 -0.17 13.79
CA ALA A 38 11.59 0.01 12.79
C ALA A 38 11.14 1.04 11.73
N LEU A 39 11.99 1.30 10.73
CA LEU A 39 11.79 2.26 9.63
C LEU A 39 11.76 3.72 10.12
N ARG A 40 10.57 4.24 10.44
CA ARG A 40 10.39 5.58 11.01
C ARG A 40 10.23 5.56 12.54
N ALA A 41 10.48 4.41 13.14
CA ALA A 41 10.44 4.16 14.57
C ALA A 41 11.68 3.36 14.99
N THR A 42 11.93 3.23 16.29
CA THR A 42 12.94 2.34 16.87
C THR A 42 12.32 1.43 17.93
N ALA A 43 13.09 0.52 18.51
CA ALA A 43 12.62 -0.32 19.61
C ALA A 43 12.33 0.50 20.88
N GLU A 44 13.14 1.53 21.13
CA GLU A 44 13.02 2.43 22.29
C GLU A 44 11.92 3.48 22.11
N SER A 45 11.60 3.81 20.85
CA SER A 45 10.56 4.77 20.48
C SER A 45 9.65 4.15 19.40
N PRO A 46 8.67 3.32 19.82
CA PRO A 46 7.73 2.72 18.88
C PRO A 46 6.84 3.79 18.25
N GLY A 47 6.42 3.53 17.01
CA GLY A 47 5.60 4.45 16.24
C GLY A 47 4.40 3.76 15.61
N LEU A 48 3.58 4.56 14.93
CA LEU A 48 2.49 4.07 14.10
C LEU A 48 2.79 4.35 12.63
N MET A 49 2.49 3.38 11.77
CA MET A 49 2.53 3.52 10.33
C MET A 49 1.12 3.63 9.77
N LEU A 50 0.99 4.40 8.69
CA LEU A 50 -0.23 4.49 7.90
C LEU A 50 -0.55 3.14 7.26
N ALA A 51 -1.70 2.57 7.60
CA ALA A 51 -2.25 1.36 7.03
C ALA A 51 -3.75 1.55 6.71
N LEU A 52 -4.40 0.50 6.22
CA LEU A 52 -5.85 0.49 6.03
C LEU A 52 -6.54 -0.09 7.27
N ALA A 53 -7.46 0.69 7.84
CA ALA A 53 -8.37 0.25 8.88
C ALA A 53 -9.77 0.05 8.30
N ARG A 54 -10.58 -0.84 8.89
CA ARG A 54 -11.95 -1.11 8.45
C ARG A 54 -12.85 0.12 8.62
N GLY A 55 -13.83 0.26 7.74
CA GLY A 55 -14.80 1.35 7.68
C GLY A 55 -14.41 2.48 6.73
N GLY A 56 -15.38 3.28 6.32
CA GLY A 56 -15.17 4.45 5.46
C GLY A 56 -14.83 4.10 4.01
N CYS A 57 -14.03 4.94 3.36
CA CYS A 57 -13.50 4.71 2.02
C CYS A 57 -12.08 5.29 1.86
N CYS A 58 -11.31 4.74 0.93
CA CYS A 58 -9.94 5.14 0.66
C CYS A 58 -9.77 5.41 -0.84
N HIS A 59 -9.31 6.61 -1.17
CA HIS A 59 -8.87 6.96 -2.51
C HIS A 59 -7.38 6.66 -2.68
N GLY A 60 -7.02 6.03 -3.79
CA GLY A 60 -5.66 5.65 -4.14
C GLY A 60 -5.54 5.35 -5.62
N ALA A 61 -4.66 4.42 -5.96
CA ALA A 61 -4.51 3.95 -7.33
C ALA A 61 -4.33 2.44 -7.39
N ALA A 62 -4.94 1.82 -8.39
CA ALA A 62 -4.76 0.42 -8.73
C ALA A 62 -3.69 0.31 -9.82
N TYR A 63 -2.74 -0.59 -9.62
CA TYR A 63 -1.64 -0.85 -10.53
C TYR A 63 -1.73 -2.27 -11.06
N ARG A 64 -1.70 -2.45 -12.38
CA ARG A 64 -1.65 -3.77 -13.00
C ARG A 64 -0.20 -4.18 -13.15
N LEU A 65 0.14 -5.36 -12.67
CA LEU A 65 1.46 -5.97 -12.85
C LEU A 65 1.52 -6.70 -14.19
N ALA A 66 2.71 -6.78 -14.78
CA ALA A 66 2.95 -7.68 -15.91
C ALA A 66 2.82 -9.14 -15.45
N GLU A 67 2.35 -10.02 -16.32
CA GLU A 67 2.22 -11.45 -15.98
C GLU A 67 3.58 -12.08 -15.64
N GLU A 68 4.62 -11.68 -16.36
CA GLU A 68 6.00 -12.12 -16.17
C GLU A 68 6.54 -11.80 -14.76
N ASP A 69 6.16 -10.64 -14.21
CA ASP A 69 6.58 -10.21 -12.86
C ASP A 69 5.88 -11.00 -11.76
N ILE A 70 4.70 -11.53 -12.04
CA ILE A 70 3.92 -12.31 -11.07
C ILE A 70 4.50 -13.72 -10.94
N LEU A 71 4.94 -14.30 -12.06
CA LEU A 71 5.47 -15.67 -12.11
C LEU A 71 6.89 -15.79 -11.53
N ARG A 72 7.68 -14.71 -11.50
CA ARG A 72 9.01 -14.68 -10.88
C ARG A 72 9.00 -14.64 -9.35
N GLY A 73 7.86 -14.32 -8.74
CA GLY A 73 7.70 -14.18 -7.29
C GLY A 73 7.13 -15.41 -6.58
N GLN A 74 7.02 -16.56 -7.27
CA GLN A 74 6.61 -17.85 -6.69
C GLN A 74 7.80 -18.77 -6.46
#